data_AF-A0A382G0N3-F1
#
_entry.id   AF-A0A382G0N3-F1
#
_cell.length_a   1.000
_cell.length_b   1.000
_cell.length_c   1.000
_cell.angle_alpha   90.00
_cell.angle_beta   90.00
_cell.angle_gamma   90.00
#
_symmetry.space_group_name_H-M   'P 1'
#
loop_
_entity.id
_entity.type
_entity.pdbx_description
1 polymer ?
#
loop_
_entity_poly.entity_id
_entity_poly.type
_entity_poly.pdbx_seq_one_letter_code
_entity_poly.pdbx_strand_id
1 'polypeptide(L)'
;MRFQIRGPITTDPDIVMVNADDPSAEVYGRKWSRSVHADMIDFLRQENSSVTVYDILFAFPDSVDDGGFQRLVEATKNNARVIYPVSVDF
;
A
#
# COMPACT_ATOMS: atom_id res chain seq x y z
N MET A 1 23.27 6.73 -15.36
CA MET A 1 23.32 5.90 -16.59
C MET A 1 22.59 4.54 -16.51
N ARG A 2 22.29 3.96 -15.32
CA ARG A 2 21.80 2.57 -15.19
C ARG A 2 20.48 2.21 -15.91
N PHE A 3 19.62 3.17 -16.23
CA PHE A 3 18.33 2.93 -16.89
C PHE A 3 18.22 3.47 -18.32
N GLN A 4 19.27 4.09 -18.87
CA GLN A 4 19.20 4.74 -20.19
C GLN A 4 19.49 3.79 -21.37
N ILE A 5 19.93 2.56 -21.11
CA ILE A 5 20.31 1.58 -22.16
C ILE A 5 19.22 0.52 -22.38
N ARG A 6 18.24 0.39 -21.47
CA ARG A 6 17.10 -0.49 -21.69
C ARG A 6 16.10 0.19 -22.63
N GLY A 7 15.71 -0.52 -23.69
CA GLY A 7 14.56 -0.14 -24.51
C GLY A 7 13.24 -0.17 -23.73
N PRO A 8 12.14 0.31 -24.32
CA PRO A 8 10.84 0.33 -23.67
C PRO A 8 10.41 -1.08 -23.23
N ILE A 9 9.88 -1.17 -22.02
CA ILE A 9 9.25 -2.38 -21.48
C ILE A 9 7.74 -2.17 -21.47
N THR A 10 7.00 -3.15 -21.97
CA THR A 10 5.54 -3.14 -21.87
C THR A 10 5.14 -3.45 -20.44
N THR A 11 4.19 -2.70 -19.90
CA THR A 11 3.57 -3.01 -18.61
C THR A 11 2.82 -4.32 -18.71
N ASP A 12 3.04 -5.21 -17.74
CA ASP A 12 2.28 -6.43 -17.61
C ASP A 12 0.83 -6.08 -17.21
N PRO A 13 -0.20 -6.49 -17.96
CA PRO A 13 -1.59 -6.14 -17.66
C PRO A 13 -2.10 -6.70 -16.32
N ASP A 14 -1.43 -7.72 -15.78
CA ASP A 14 -1.81 -8.32 -14.49
C ASP A 14 -1.19 -7.56 -13.29
N ILE A 15 -0.40 -6.52 -13.55
CA ILE A 15 0.23 -5.69 -12.51
C ILE A 15 -0.47 -4.32 -12.46
N VAL A 16 -1.05 -4.01 -11.30
CA VAL A 16 -1.58 -2.68 -10.98
C VAL A 16 -0.69 -2.02 -9.93
N MET A 17 -0.22 -0.81 -10.24
CA MET A 17 0.53 0.03 -9.29
C MET A 17 -0.35 1.19 -8.85
N VAL A 18 -0.65 1.24 -7.55
CA VAL A 18 -1.38 2.36 -6.93
C VAL A 18 -0.35 3.25 -6.26
N ASN A 19 -0.24 4.49 -6.74
CA ASN A 19 0.69 5.48 -6.21
C ASN A 19 -0.05 6.65 -5.57
N ALA A 20 0.57 7.24 -4.56
CA ALA A 20 0.20 8.54 -4.04
C ALA A 20 1.23 9.57 -4.51
N ASP A 21 0.80 10.48 -5.38
CA ASP A 21 1.60 11.57 -5.92
C ASP A 21 1.20 12.92 -5.31
N ASP A 22 1.95 13.98 -5.61
CA ASP A 22 1.66 15.30 -5.07
C ASP A 22 0.27 15.84 -5.49
N PRO A 23 -0.17 15.71 -6.76
CA PRO A 23 -1.52 16.11 -7.15
C PRO A 23 -2.63 15.38 -6.39
N SER A 24 -2.55 14.06 -6.23
CA SER A 24 -3.56 13.31 -5.46
C SER A 24 -3.53 13.68 -3.98
N ALA A 25 -2.36 13.97 -3.42
CA ALA A 25 -2.21 14.43 -2.05
C ALA A 25 -2.85 15.80 -1.78
N GLU A 26 -2.88 16.71 -2.75
CA GLU A 26 -3.58 17.99 -2.63
C GLU A 26 -5.10 17.81 -2.55
N VAL A 27 -5.62 16.79 -3.23
CA VAL A 27 -7.07 16.49 -3.27
C VAL A 27 -7.50 15.66 -2.06
N TYR A 28 -6.75 14.62 -1.71
CA TYR A 28 -7.14 13.60 -0.73
C TYR A 28 -6.38 13.67 0.60
N GLY A 29 -5.39 14.55 0.72
CA GLY A 29 -4.49 14.64 1.86
C GLY A 29 -3.41 13.54 1.86
N ARG A 30 -2.40 13.73 2.72
CA ARG A 30 -1.21 12.85 2.82
C ARG A 30 -1.26 11.82 3.96
N LYS A 31 -2.23 11.94 4.85
CA LYS A 31 -2.28 11.18 6.12
C LYS A 31 -3.65 10.52 6.25
N TRP A 32 -3.83 9.40 5.57
CA TRP A 32 -5.04 8.61 5.70
C TRP A 32 -5.03 7.82 7.00
N SER A 33 -6.22 7.60 7.58
CA SER A 33 -6.37 6.72 8.74
C SER A 33 -5.97 5.30 8.36
N ARG A 34 -5.38 4.55 9.31
CA ARG A 34 -5.11 3.11 9.16
C ARG A 34 -6.35 2.29 8.79
N SER A 35 -7.56 2.77 9.10
CA SER A 35 -8.81 2.11 8.66
C SER A 35 -8.96 2.08 7.13
N VAL A 36 -8.56 3.14 6.41
CA VAL A 36 -8.56 3.18 4.94
C VAL A 36 -7.62 2.11 4.35
N HIS A 37 -6.46 1.94 4.99
CA HIS A 37 -5.49 0.92 4.59
C HIS A 37 -5.99 -0.50 4.86
N ALA A 38 -6.70 -0.72 5.97
CA ALA A 38 -7.37 -1.99 6.26
C ALA A 38 -8.43 -2.32 5.20
N ASP A 39 -9.28 -1.34 4.84
CA ASP A 39 -10.32 -1.51 3.82
C ASP A 39 -9.72 -1.87 2.45
N MET A 40 -8.58 -1.27 2.08
CA MET A 40 -7.87 -1.63 0.85
C MET A 40 -7.37 -3.09 0.86
N ILE A 41 -6.78 -3.54 1.98
CA ILE A 41 -6.29 -4.93 2.09
C ILE A 41 -7.45 -5.93 2.02
N ASP A 42 -8.57 -5.62 2.67
CA ASP A 42 -9.78 -6.46 2.62
C ASP A 42 -10.38 -6.49 1.21
N PHE A 43 -10.43 -5.35 0.51
CA PHE A 43 -10.87 -5.28 -0.88
C PHE A 43 -10.00 -6.16 -1.79
N LEU A 44 -8.67 -6.02 -1.72
CA LEU A 44 -7.75 -6.83 -2.54
C LEU A 44 -7.83 -8.33 -2.23
N ARG A 45 -8.13 -8.70 -0.97
CA ARG A 45 -8.39 -10.09 -0.59
C ARG A 45 -9.68 -10.60 -1.23
N GLN A 46 -10.75 -9.81 -1.22
CA GLN A 46 -12.05 -10.16 -1.80
C GLN A 46 -11.97 -10.31 -3.32
N GLU A 47 -11.20 -9.44 -3.98
CA GLU A 47 -10.90 -9.52 -5.42
C GLU A 47 -9.87 -10.60 -5.78
N ASN A 48 -9.47 -11.42 -4.80
CA ASN A 48 -8.60 -12.58 -4.98
C ASN A 48 -7.24 -12.24 -5.63
N SER A 49 -6.67 -11.07 -5.29
CA SER A 49 -5.31 -10.70 -5.72
C SER A 49 -4.31 -11.80 -5.36
N SER A 50 -3.43 -12.14 -6.30
CA SER A 50 -2.45 -13.22 -6.13
C SER A 50 -1.35 -12.86 -5.14
N VAL A 51 -0.88 -11.62 -5.17
CA VAL A 51 0.11 -11.03 -4.25
C VAL A 51 -0.18 -9.53 -4.10
N THR A 52 -0.08 -9.00 -2.88
CA THR A 52 -0.18 -7.56 -2.61
C THR A 52 1.11 -7.08 -1.95
N VAL A 53 1.87 -6.24 -2.64
CA VAL A 53 3.01 -5.53 -2.02
C VAL A 53 2.49 -4.20 -1.49
N TYR A 54 2.62 -3.98 -0.18
CA TYR A 54 2.06 -2.82 0.50
C TYR A 54 3.17 -1.96 1.09
N ASP A 55 3.75 -1.08 0.27
CA ASP A 55 4.83 -0.17 0.64
C ASP A 55 4.28 1.14 1.21
N ILE A 56 3.97 1.13 2.51
CA ILE A 56 3.47 2.31 3.22
C ILE A 56 4.21 2.47 4.55
N LEU A 57 4.74 3.67 4.78
CA LEU A 57 5.34 4.08 6.03
C LEU A 57 4.37 4.92 6.86
N PHE A 58 3.94 4.40 8.00
CA PHE A 58 3.11 5.14 8.95
C PHE A 58 3.96 6.05 9.86
N ALA A 59 4.49 7.14 9.29
CA ALA A 59 5.40 8.05 9.99
C ALA A 59 4.74 8.91 11.09
N PHE A 60 3.41 8.94 11.15
CA PHE A 60 2.65 9.74 12.12
C PHE A 60 1.59 8.89 12.84
N PRO A 61 1.16 9.32 14.05
CA PRO A 61 -0.05 8.78 14.67
C PRO A 61 -1.27 8.96 13.76
N ASP A 62 -2.29 8.12 13.95
CA ASP A 62 -3.56 8.33 13.26
C ASP A 62 -4.14 9.70 13.65
N SER A 63 -4.79 10.34 12.67
CA SER A 63 -5.49 11.61 12.89
C SER A 63 -6.80 11.43 13.68
N VAL A 64 -7.30 10.20 13.77
CA VAL A 64 -8.54 9.81 14.44
C VAL A 64 -8.32 8.50 15.19
N ASP A 65 -8.81 8.40 16.42
CA ASP A 65 -8.83 7.14 17.17
C ASP A 65 -10.11 6.35 16.84
N ASP A 66 -10.11 5.68 15.69
CA ASP A 66 -11.23 4.88 15.15
C ASP A 66 -10.99 3.36 15.26
N GLY A 67 -9.95 2.94 16.00
CA GLY A 67 -9.51 1.55 16.05
C GLY A 67 -8.82 1.07 14.75
N GLY A 68 -8.47 1.98 13.84
CA GLY A 68 -7.86 1.69 12.54
C GLY A 68 -6.59 0.85 12.62
N PHE A 69 -5.77 1.03 13.67
CA PHE A 69 -4.61 0.17 13.92
C PHE A 69 -5.00 -1.30 14.07
N GLN A 70 -5.98 -1.61 14.93
CA GLN A 70 -6.43 -2.99 15.13
C GLN A 70 -7.05 -3.56 13.85
N ARG A 71 -7.84 -2.76 13.13
CA ARG A 71 -8.40 -3.19 11.83
C ARG A 71 -7.32 -3.53 10.83
N LEU A 72 -6.26 -2.71 10.74
CA LEU A 72 -5.14 -2.96 9.83
C LEU A 72 -4.39 -4.25 10.17
N VAL A 73 -4.15 -4.49 11.46
CA VAL A 73 -3.52 -5.74 11.94
C VAL A 73 -4.37 -6.95 11.55
N GLU A 74 -5.68 -6.91 11.78
CA GLU A 74 -6.56 -8.04 11.47
C GLU A 74 -6.72 -8.25 9.95
N ALA A 75 -6.87 -7.19 9.16
CA ALA A 75 -6.92 -7.28 7.69
C ALA A 75 -5.64 -7.93 7.14
N THR A 76 -4.49 -7.56 7.70
CA THR A 76 -3.19 -8.15 7.37
C THR A 76 -3.14 -9.64 7.69
N LYS A 77 -3.50 -10.04 8.92
CA LYS A 77 -3.51 -11.45 9.34
C LYS A 77 -4.44 -12.30 8.48
N ASN A 78 -5.59 -11.74 8.10
CA ASN A 78 -6.60 -12.42 7.30
C ASN A 78 -6.23 -12.49 5.81
N ASN A 79 -5.17 -11.80 5.37
CA ASN A 79 -4.66 -11.84 4.01
C ASN A 79 -3.18 -12.27 3.98
N ALA A 80 -2.95 -13.58 3.92
CA ALA A 80 -1.61 -14.18 3.86
C ALA A 80 -0.80 -13.82 2.58
N ARG A 81 -1.38 -13.05 1.65
CA ARG A 81 -0.76 -12.64 0.38
C ARG A 81 -0.20 -11.21 0.43
N VAL A 82 -0.27 -10.55 1.60
CA VAL A 82 0.30 -9.21 1.79
C VAL A 82 1.78 -9.32 2.18
N ILE A 83 2.62 -8.56 1.47
CA ILE A 83 4.05 -8.44 1.73
C ILE A 83 4.34 -6.98 2.10
N TYR A 84 4.98 -6.78 3.25
CA TYR A 84 5.49 -5.48 3.69
C TYR A 84 7.00 -5.40 3.46
N PRO A 85 7.51 -4.23 3.05
CA PRO A 85 8.94 -3.98 3.08
C PRO A 85 9.43 -3.96 4.53
N VAL A 86 10.59 -4.56 4.77
CA VAL A 86 11.31 -4.52 6.04
C VAL A 86 12.50 -3.58 5.90
N SER A 87 12.57 -2.57 6.76
CA SER A 87 13.77 -1.78 6.95
C SER A 87 14.67 -2.49 7.97
N VAL A 88 15.93 -2.67 7.63
CA VAL A 88 16.97 -3.18 8.54
C VAL A 88 17.94 -2.03 8.82
N ASP A 89 18.16 -1.75 10.10
CA ASP A 89 19.19 -0.79 10.50
C ASP A 89 20.57 -1.47 10.39
N PHE A 90 21.51 -0.81 9.71
CA PHE A 90 22.91 -1.22 9.58
C PHE A 90 23.85 -0.24 10.29
#